data_AF-A0AAE1J7Q8-F1
#
_entry.id   AF-A0AAE1J7Q8-F1
#
_cell.length_a   1.000
_cell.length_b   1.000
_cell.length_c   1.000
_cell.angle_alpha   90.00
_cell.angle_beta   90.00
_cell.angle_gamma   90.00
#
_symmetry.space_group_name_H-M   'P 1'
#
loop_
_entity.id
_entity.type
_entity.pdbx_description
1 polymer ?
#
loop_
_entity_poly.entity_id
_entity_poly.type
_entity_poly.pdbx_seq_one_letter_code
_entity_poly.pdbx_strand_id
1 'polypeptide(L)'
;MFVGVQVNNDIEKLKEEYGIECSNGVDVHDVAQREWPGTFSGSGLKHLAKELVGLEMKKDKKVTTSKWHVSFLSYEQIEYACIDAYASYCIGHKLLVEDKLSS
;
A
#
# COMPACT_ATOMS: atom_id res chain seq x y z
N MET A 1 3.71 8.76 -9.68
CA MET A 1 4.37 8.34 -8.42
C MET A 1 3.64 7.09 -7.95
N PHE A 2 4.35 6.00 -7.73
CA PHE A 2 3.75 4.77 -7.21
C PHE A 2 3.85 4.81 -5.70
N VAL A 3 2.71 4.79 -5.01
CA VAL A 3 2.65 4.98 -3.57
C VAL A 3 2.03 3.75 -2.95
N GLY A 4 2.72 3.14 -2.00
CA GLY A 4 2.30 1.92 -1.33
C GLY A 4 3.30 1.48 -0.27
N VAL A 5 2.97 0.43 0.47
CA VAL A 5 3.88 -0.20 1.43
C VAL A 5 4.71 -1.24 0.70
N GLN A 6 6.03 -1.22 0.86
CA GLN A 6 6.97 -2.13 0.17
C GLN A 6 6.90 -2.03 -1.35
N VAL A 7 6.48 -0.88 -1.89
CA VAL A 7 6.27 -0.67 -3.33
C VAL A 7 7.53 -0.92 -4.16
N ASN A 8 8.72 -0.73 -3.56
CA ASN A 8 9.99 -1.00 -4.24
C ASN A 8 10.17 -2.49 -4.56
N ASN A 9 9.69 -3.39 -3.70
CA ASN A 9 9.72 -4.84 -3.97
C ASN A 9 8.79 -5.19 -5.13
N ASP A 10 7.63 -4.53 -5.23
CA ASP A 10 6.70 -4.75 -6.34
C ASP A 10 7.27 -4.22 -7.65
N ILE A 11 7.95 -3.05 -7.63
CA ILE A 11 8.65 -2.49 -8.78
C ILE A 11 9.76 -3.43 -9.27
N GLU A 12 10.55 -3.98 -8.36
CA GLU A 12 11.61 -4.93 -8.69
C GLU A 12 11.04 -6.19 -9.36
N LYS A 13 9.99 -6.79 -8.78
CA LYS A 13 9.32 -7.95 -9.37
C LYS A 13 8.72 -7.67 -10.74
N LEU A 14 8.09 -6.52 -10.93
CA LEU A 14 7.54 -6.12 -12.23
C LEU A 14 8.62 -6.01 -13.30
N LYS A 15 9.81 -5.52 -12.92
CA LYS A 15 10.96 -5.46 -13.82
C LYS A 15 11.51 -6.84 -14.13
N GLU A 16 11.72 -7.68 -13.12
CA GLU A 16 12.32 -9.00 -13.28
C GLU A 16 11.42 -10.00 -14.03
N GLU A 17 10.12 -10.04 -13.69
CA GLU A 17 9.19 -11.02 -14.25
C GLU A 17 8.57 -10.57 -15.58
N TYR A 18 8.38 -9.26 -15.78
CA TYR A 18 7.62 -8.73 -16.92
C TYR A 18 8.39 -7.66 -17.73
N GLY A 19 9.59 -7.27 -17.32
CA GLY A 19 10.36 -6.20 -17.99
C GLY A 19 9.71 -4.82 -17.87
N ILE A 20 8.77 -4.63 -16.94
CA ILE A 20 8.04 -3.38 -16.77
C ILE A 20 8.83 -2.45 -15.86
N GLU A 21 9.26 -1.31 -16.39
CA GLU A 21 9.96 -0.30 -15.61
C GLU A 21 8.98 0.70 -14.98
N CYS A 22 8.93 0.71 -13.65
CA CYS A 22 8.16 1.67 -12.87
C CYS A 22 9.12 2.69 -12.23
N SER A 23 9.17 3.90 -12.77
CA SER A 23 9.92 5.01 -12.17
C SER A 23 9.14 5.68 -11.03
N ASN A 24 9.84 6.14 -9.99
CA ASN A 24 9.30 6.96 -8.88
C ASN A 24 8.34 6.21 -7.93
N GLY A 25 8.81 5.11 -7.33
CA GLY A 25 8.20 4.48 -6.16
C GLY A 25 8.45 5.29 -4.88
N VAL A 26 7.42 5.44 -4.06
CA VAL A 26 7.49 6.05 -2.73
C VAL A 26 6.89 5.08 -1.74
N ASP A 27 7.75 4.55 -0.89
CA ASP A 27 7.33 3.68 0.20
C ASP A 27 6.72 4.55 1.32
N VAL A 28 5.41 4.38 1.55
CA VAL A 28 4.71 5.16 2.59
C VAL A 28 5.18 4.81 3.99
N HIS A 29 5.70 3.60 4.20
CA HIS A 29 6.26 3.21 5.48
C HIS A 29 7.53 3.99 5.77
N ASP A 30 8.43 4.12 4.80
CA ASP A 30 9.69 4.86 4.97
C ASP A 30 9.43 6.35 5.21
N VAL A 31 8.44 6.91 4.50
CA VAL A 31 8.01 8.30 4.74
C VAL A 31 7.44 8.45 6.14
N ALA A 32 6.52 7.58 6.56
CA ALA A 32 5.93 7.65 7.90
C ALA A 32 6.98 7.48 9.02
N GLN A 33 7.96 6.59 8.85
CA GLN A 33 9.06 6.43 9.82
C GLN A 33 9.96 7.67 9.91
N ARG A 34 10.17 8.37 8.79
CA ARG A 34 10.97 9.60 8.79
C ARG A 34 10.24 10.74 9.49
N GLU A 35 8.94 10.91 9.23
CA GLU A 35 8.15 11.99 9.82
C GLU A 35 7.83 11.73 11.31
N TRP A 36 7.60 10.47 11.70
CA TRP A 36 7.34 10.09 13.10
C TRP A 36 8.16 8.87 13.56
N PRO A 37 9.44 9.09 13.90
CA PRO A 37 10.33 8.02 14.34
C PRO A 37 9.83 7.33 15.62
N GLY A 38 9.72 6.00 15.58
CA GLY A 38 9.33 5.19 16.74
C GLY A 38 7.81 5.12 17.02
N THR A 39 6.97 5.81 16.24
CA THR A 39 5.52 5.82 16.42
C THR A 39 4.86 4.58 15.80
N PHE A 40 5.29 4.18 14.60
CA PHE A 40 4.71 3.03 13.89
C PHE A 40 5.59 1.80 14.08
N SER A 41 5.16 0.90 14.96
CA SER A 41 5.81 -0.41 15.15
C SER A 41 5.33 -1.45 14.13
N GLY A 42 4.15 -1.26 13.54
CA GLY A 42 3.61 -2.10 12.48
C GLY A 42 3.95 -1.57 11.10
N SER A 43 4.65 -2.35 10.28
CA SER A 43 5.03 -1.94 8.92
C SER A 43 3.97 -2.21 7.85
N GLY A 44 2.89 -2.90 8.20
CA GLY A 44 1.87 -3.31 7.24
C GLY A 44 0.90 -2.19 6.86
N LEU A 45 0.46 -2.20 5.60
CA LEU A 45 -0.54 -1.28 5.05
C LEU A 45 -1.78 -1.11 5.94
N LYS A 46 -2.28 -2.22 6.53
CA LYS A 46 -3.42 -2.20 7.46
C LYS A 46 -3.17 -1.37 8.71
N HIS A 47 -1.96 -1.41 9.26
CA HIS A 47 -1.62 -0.64 10.46
C HIS A 47 -1.55 0.84 10.12
N LEU A 48 -0.81 1.20 9.06
CA LEU A 48 -0.69 2.58 8.60
C LEU A 48 -2.05 3.18 8.19
N ALA A 49 -2.92 2.40 7.53
CA ALA A 49 -4.26 2.85 7.17
C ALA A 49 -5.10 3.22 8.40
N LYS A 50 -5.00 2.43 9.48
CA LYS A 50 -5.72 2.69 10.73
C LYS A 50 -5.16 3.92 11.44
N GLU A 51 -3.84 4.00 11.60
CA GLU A 51 -3.23 5.06 12.41
C GLU A 51 -3.20 6.42 11.70
N LEU A 52 -2.94 6.46 10.39
CA LEU A 52 -2.76 7.72 9.66
C LEU A 52 -4.04 8.29 9.06
N VAL A 53 -4.99 7.42 8.68
CA VAL A 53 -6.21 7.84 7.96
C VAL A 53 -7.49 7.23 8.52
N GLY A 54 -7.42 6.54 9.67
CA GLY A 54 -8.59 5.99 10.36
C GLY A 54 -9.33 4.87 9.62
N LEU A 55 -8.72 4.26 8.59
CA LEU A 55 -9.36 3.25 7.77
C LEU A 55 -9.16 1.84 8.34
N GLU A 56 -10.25 1.15 8.65
CA GLU A 56 -10.21 -0.25 9.04
C GLU A 56 -10.29 -1.20 7.85
N MET A 57 -9.17 -1.86 7.53
CA MET A 57 -9.09 -2.80 6.41
C MET A 57 -9.49 -4.22 6.83
N LYS A 58 -10.52 -4.76 6.18
CA LYS A 58 -10.88 -6.17 6.27
C LYS A 58 -9.90 -6.99 5.43
N LYS A 59 -8.90 -7.58 6.09
CA LYS A 59 -7.95 -8.52 5.46
C LYS A 59 -8.27 -9.95 5.88
N ASP A 60 -9.19 -10.59 5.17
CA ASP A 60 -9.39 -12.03 5.32
C ASP A 60 -8.16 -12.75 4.76
N LYS A 61 -7.50 -13.55 5.60
CA LYS A 61 -6.33 -14.34 5.21
C LYS A 61 -6.67 -15.30 4.06
N LYS A 62 -7.90 -15.83 4.02
CA LYS A 62 -8.35 -16.73 2.96
C LYS A 62 -8.32 -16.07 1.59
N VAL A 63 -8.65 -14.78 1.51
CA VAL A 63 -8.61 -14.01 0.26
C VAL A 63 -7.17 -13.60 -0.06
N THR A 64 -6.43 -13.14 0.95
CA THR A 64 -5.03 -12.69 0.80
C THR A 64 -4.16 -13.77 0.15
N THR A 65 -4.29 -15.03 0.58
CA THR A 65 -3.52 -16.17 0.06
C THR A 65 -4.32 -17.04 -0.92
N SER A 66 -5.37 -16.50 -1.52
CA SER A 66 -6.18 -17.21 -2.53
C SER A 66 -5.42 -17.35 -3.85
N LYS A 67 -6.01 -18.08 -4.81
CA LYS A 67 -5.44 -18.20 -6.16
C LYS A 67 -5.67 -16.91 -6.93
N TRP A 68 -4.67 -16.03 -6.97
CA TRP A 68 -4.69 -14.78 -7.73
C TRP A 68 -4.36 -14.97 -9.22
N HIS A 69 -3.74 -16.09 -9.60
CA HIS A 69 -3.39 -16.43 -10.98
C HIS A 69 -4.54 -17.13 -11.72
N VAL A 70 -5.74 -16.56 -11.69
CA VAL A 70 -6.94 -17.12 -12.33
C VAL A 70 -7.48 -16.14 -13.38
N SER A 71 -8.15 -16.66 -14.41
CA SER A 71 -8.70 -15.83 -15.50
C SER A 71 -9.83 -14.90 -15.05
N PHE A 72 -10.57 -15.28 -14.01
CA PHE A 72 -11.67 -14.50 -13.46
C PHE A 72 -11.54 -14.46 -11.94
N LEU A 73 -11.44 -13.25 -11.39
CA LEU A 73 -11.38 -13.04 -9.95
C LEU A 73 -12.78 -13.15 -9.33
N SER A 74 -12.84 -13.61 -8.08
CA SER A 74 -14.07 -13.55 -7.30
C SER A 74 -14.38 -12.12 -6.85
N TYR A 75 -15.62 -11.87 -6.43
CA TYR A 75 -16.00 -10.56 -5.90
C TYR A 75 -15.15 -10.18 -4.67
N GLU A 76 -14.85 -11.13 -3.80
CA GLU A 76 -14.02 -10.91 -2.61
C GLU A 76 -12.58 -10.55 -2.96
N GLN A 77 -12.01 -11.16 -4.01
CA GLN A 77 -10.69 -10.80 -4.52
C GLN A 77 -10.68 -9.38 -5.09
N ILE A 78 -11.70 -9.01 -5.88
CA ILE A 78 -11.85 -7.66 -6.42
C ILE A 78 -11.98 -6.63 -5.29
N GLU A 79 -12.88 -6.88 -4.34
CA GLU A 79 -13.08 -6.02 -3.17
C GLU A 79 -11.79 -5.85 -2.37
N TYR A 80 -11.07 -6.94 -2.10
CA TYR A 80 -9.78 -6.90 -1.42
C TYR A 80 -8.75 -6.03 -2.15
N ALA A 81 -8.57 -6.23 -3.46
CA ALA A 81 -7.62 -5.47 -4.27
C ALA A 81 -7.96 -3.98 -4.28
N CYS A 82 -9.25 -3.64 -4.40
CA CYS A 82 -9.73 -2.26 -4.34
C CYS A 82 -9.46 -1.61 -2.98
N ILE A 83 -9.69 -2.32 -1.87
CA ILE A 83 -9.42 -1.81 -0.52
C ILE A 83 -7.92 -1.54 -0.33
N ASP A 84 -7.05 -2.45 -0.78
CA ASP A 84 -5.58 -2.27 -0.68
C ASP A 84 -5.11 -1.06 -1.52
N ALA A 85 -5.61 -0.91 -2.74
CA ALA A 85 -5.28 0.24 -3.59
C ALA A 85 -5.77 1.57 -2.99
N TYR A 86 -7.02 1.62 -2.51
CA TYR A 86 -7.60 2.82 -1.92
C TYR A 86 -6.89 3.24 -0.63
N ALA A 87 -6.56 2.29 0.26
CA ALA A 87 -5.81 2.58 1.47
C ALA A 87 -4.42 3.19 1.16
N SER A 88 -3.72 2.63 0.16
CA SER A 88 -2.42 3.13 -0.30
C SER A 88 -2.52 4.57 -0.82
N TYR A 89 -3.57 4.88 -1.58
CA TYR A 89 -3.87 6.24 -2.04
C TYR A 89 -4.11 7.22 -0.87
N CYS A 90 -4.99 6.88 0.09
CA CYS A 90 -5.31 7.76 1.21
C CYS A 90 -4.07 8.07 2.07
N ILE A 91 -3.26 7.06 2.38
CA ILE A 91 -2.02 7.24 3.14
C ILE A 91 -1.05 8.13 2.34
N GLY A 92 -0.87 7.83 1.06
CA GLY A 92 -0.03 8.63 0.18
C GLY A 92 -0.46 10.09 0.11
N HIS A 93 -1.76 10.34 -0.04
CA HIS A 93 -2.33 11.68 -0.06
C HIS A 93 -2.06 12.43 1.25
N LYS A 94 -2.30 11.79 2.40
CA LYS A 94 -2.03 12.37 3.72
C LYS A 94 -0.56 12.81 3.85
N LEU A 95 0.36 11.87 3.60
CA LEU A 95 1.79 12.05 3.82
C LEU A 95 2.45 13.01 2.81
N LEU A 96 2.02 12.97 1.55
CA LEU A 96 2.74 13.63 0.46
C LEU A 96 2.09 14.93 0.01
N VAL A 97 0.81 15.13 0.32
CA VAL A 97 0.05 16.34 -0.07
C VAL A 97 -0.32 17.15 1.17
N GLU A 98 -1.11 16.59 2.08
CA GLU A 98 -1.66 17.36 3.21
C GLU A 98 -0.61 17.79 4.23
N ASP A 99 0.26 16.87 4.66
CA ASP A 99 1.25 17.19 5.69
C ASP A 99 2.35 18.13 5.16
N LYS A 100 2.61 18.11 3.84
CA LYS A 100 3.48 19.10 3.18
C LYS A 100 2.86 20.49 3.05
N LEU A 101 1.54 20.60 3.03
CA LEU A 101 0.83 21.89 3.02
C LEU A 101 0.67 22.50 4.41
N SER A 102 0.88 21.69 5.45
CA SER A 102 0.75 22.06 6.86
C SER A 102 2.10 22.46 7.50
N SER A 103 3.20 22.29 6.76
CA SER A 103 4.59 22.54 7.17
C SER A 103 5.14 23.78 6.47
#